data_AF-A0A4R5TUA8-F1
#
_entry.id   AF-A0A4R5TUA8-F1
#
_cell.length_a   1.000
_cell.length_b   1.000
_cell.length_c   1.000
_cell.angle_alpha   90.00
_cell.angle_beta   90.00
_cell.angle_gamma   90.00
#
_symmetry.space_group_name_H-M   'P 1'
#
loop_
_entity.id
_entity.type
_entity.pdbx_description
1 polymer ?
#
loop_
_entity_poly.entity_id
_entity_poly.type
_entity_poly.pdbx_seq_one_letter_code
_entity_poly.pdbx_strand_id
1 'polypeptide(L)'
;MKASSALTDNLQSVLVDLIELHLQGKQAHWNVVGKNFRTMHLQLDEIIDDARLFTDQLAERMRALHAVPDGRSATVASNTSIDQFPAGLVSTQETIPRVVRMLESAVQRMRDVHDQVDEEDPTTADILHGFIEKLEQYAWMVEAENMEPTTEVTEPARAASA
;
A
#
# COMPACT_ATOMS: atom_id res chain seq x y z
N MET A 1 17.65 7.83 -21.33
CA MET A 1 16.74 7.05 -20.47
C MET A 1 15.36 7.61 -20.72
N LYS A 2 14.49 6.91 -21.45
CA LYS A 2 13.11 7.36 -21.69
C LYS A 2 12.23 6.12 -21.53
N ALA A 3 11.33 6.14 -20.57
CA ALA A 3 10.37 5.06 -20.37
C ALA A 3 9.50 4.86 -21.61
N SER A 4 9.12 3.61 -21.86
CA SER A 4 8.05 3.28 -22.79
C SER A 4 6.69 3.81 -22.28
N SER A 5 5.66 3.77 -23.13
CA SER A 5 4.30 4.05 -22.67
C SER A 5 3.86 3.04 -21.62
N ALA A 6 4.18 1.76 -21.82
CA ALA A 6 3.77 0.69 -20.92
C ALA A 6 4.39 0.88 -19.53
N LEU A 7 5.69 1.17 -19.43
CA LEU A 7 6.33 1.49 -18.15
C LEU A 7 5.73 2.75 -17.53
N THR A 8 5.49 3.79 -18.32
CA THR A 8 4.86 5.02 -17.83
C THR A 8 3.47 4.75 -17.21
N ASP A 9 2.64 3.96 -17.91
CA ASP A 9 1.28 3.62 -17.48
C ASP A 9 1.30 2.71 -16.24
N ASN A 10 2.21 1.74 -16.19
CA ASN A 10 2.42 0.87 -15.04
C ASN A 10 2.81 1.68 -13.79
N LEU A 11 3.80 2.56 -13.87
CA LEU A 11 4.22 3.40 -12.74
C LEU A 11 3.14 4.40 -12.34
N GLN A 12 2.41 4.95 -13.29
CA GLN A 12 1.27 5.84 -13.01
C GLN A 12 0.17 5.12 -12.23
N SER A 13 -0.07 3.84 -12.52
CA SER A 13 -1.07 3.04 -11.82
C SER A 13 -0.69 2.74 -10.36
N VAL A 14 0.60 2.53 -10.08
CA VAL A 14 1.11 2.39 -8.71
C VAL A 14 1.04 3.74 -7.99
N LEU A 15 1.42 4.83 -8.67
CA LEU A 15 1.43 6.18 -8.09
C LEU A 15 0.06 6.59 -7.55
N VAL A 16 -1.02 6.34 -8.31
CA VAL A 16 -2.38 6.71 -7.83
C VAL A 16 -2.79 5.91 -6.60
N ASP A 17 -2.41 4.64 -6.50
CA ASP A 17 -2.75 3.81 -5.34
C ASP A 17 -1.96 4.23 -4.09
N LEU A 18 -0.69 4.63 -4.22
CA LEU A 18 0.08 5.20 -3.11
C LEU A 18 -0.51 6.55 -2.63
N ILE A 19 -0.96 7.39 -3.55
CA ILE A 19 -1.63 8.66 -3.21
C ILE A 19 -2.94 8.40 -2.46
N GLU A 20 -3.76 7.48 -2.97
CA GLU A 20 -5.03 7.15 -2.35
C GLU A 20 -4.83 6.51 -0.97
N LEU A 21 -3.82 5.65 -0.81
CA LEU A 21 -3.47 5.02 0.47
C LEU A 21 -3.20 6.07 1.55
N HIS A 22 -2.38 7.09 1.27
CA HIS A 22 -2.08 8.11 2.27
C HIS A 22 -3.27 9.05 2.53
N LEU A 23 -4.12 9.30 1.52
CA LEU A 23 -5.28 10.19 1.65
C LEU A 23 -6.37 9.53 2.49
N GLN A 24 -6.77 8.32 2.12
CA GLN A 24 -7.75 7.54 2.89
C GLN A 24 -7.18 7.08 4.24
N GLY A 25 -5.87 6.85 4.35
CA GLY A 25 -5.20 6.62 5.62
C GLY A 25 -5.44 7.78 6.61
N LYS A 26 -5.34 9.03 6.15
CA LYS A 26 -5.68 10.19 6.99
C LYS A 26 -7.17 10.26 7.34
N GLN A 27 -8.04 9.89 6.41
CA GLN A 27 -9.47 9.78 6.69
C GLN A 27 -9.76 8.77 7.81
N ALA A 28 -9.12 7.60 7.79
CA ALA A 28 -9.21 6.61 8.88
C ALA A 28 -8.61 7.16 10.18
N HIS A 29 -7.45 7.79 10.12
CA HIS A 29 -6.72 8.32 11.29
C HIS A 29 -7.51 9.36 12.07
N TRP A 30 -8.27 10.22 11.38
CA TRP A 30 -9.10 11.24 12.04
C TRP A 30 -10.39 10.68 12.63
N ASN A 31 -10.96 9.63 12.03
CA ASN A 31 -12.33 9.21 12.33
C ASN A 31 -12.46 7.84 13.03
N VAL A 32 -11.34 7.17 13.30
CA VAL A 32 -11.32 5.92 14.05
C VAL A 32 -11.68 6.17 15.52
N VAL A 33 -12.54 5.31 16.09
CA VAL A 33 -12.97 5.36 17.50
C VAL A 33 -13.03 3.97 18.11
N GLY A 34 -12.94 3.87 19.44
CA GLY A 34 -13.15 2.61 20.18
C GLY A 34 -11.91 2.12 20.91
N LYS A 35 -11.95 0.84 21.30
CA LYS A 35 -10.87 0.19 22.06
C LYS A 35 -9.58 0.21 21.23
N ASN A 36 -8.46 0.54 21.87
CA ASN A 36 -7.13 0.68 21.25
C ASN A 36 -7.01 1.82 20.22
N PHE A 37 -7.92 2.80 20.24
CA PHE A 37 -7.91 4.00 19.40
C PHE A 37 -6.51 4.62 19.25
N ARG A 38 -5.82 4.93 20.36
CA ARG A 38 -4.55 5.65 20.32
C ARG A 38 -3.48 4.87 19.55
N THR A 39 -3.43 3.54 19.73
CA THR A 39 -2.47 2.69 19.02
C THR A 39 -2.78 2.66 17.53
N MET A 40 -4.03 2.42 17.15
CA MET A 40 -4.44 2.45 15.73
C MET A 40 -4.20 3.81 15.08
N HIS A 41 -4.51 4.90 15.78
CA HIS A 41 -4.31 6.27 15.31
C HIS A 41 -2.83 6.56 15.00
N LEU A 42 -1.91 6.10 15.85
CA LEU A 42 -0.47 6.28 15.62
C LEU A 42 0.08 5.32 14.56
N GLN A 43 -0.39 4.07 14.51
CA GLN A 43 -0.01 3.12 13.46
C GLN A 43 -0.39 3.64 12.06
N LEU A 44 -1.53 4.31 11.94
CA LEU A 44 -1.94 4.94 10.69
C LEU A 44 -0.98 6.05 10.26
N ASP A 45 -0.41 6.82 11.19
CA ASP A 45 0.58 7.86 10.84
C ASP A 45 1.84 7.25 10.23
N GLU A 46 2.34 6.14 10.77
CA GLU A 46 3.51 5.45 10.21
C GLU A 46 3.26 4.99 8.77
N ILE A 47 2.09 4.38 8.52
CA ILE A 47 1.69 3.94 7.17
C ILE A 47 1.59 5.14 6.22
N ILE A 48 0.99 6.23 6.68
CA ILE A 48 0.76 7.44 5.87
C ILE A 48 2.08 8.11 5.50
N ASP A 49 3.01 8.19 6.45
CA ASP A 49 4.31 8.83 6.23
C ASP A 49 5.13 8.04 5.20
N ASP A 50 5.17 6.72 5.29
CA ASP A 50 5.85 5.87 4.30
C ASP A 50 5.13 5.91 2.94
N ALA A 51 3.78 5.85 2.89
CA ALA A 51 3.05 5.96 1.63
C ALA A 51 3.29 7.30 0.90
N ARG A 52 3.46 8.40 1.65
CA ARG A 52 3.84 9.71 1.09
C ARG A 52 5.28 9.72 0.59
N LEU A 53 6.20 9.12 1.33
CA LEU A 53 7.59 8.97 0.89
C LEU A 53 7.68 8.15 -0.40
N PHE A 54 6.97 7.03 -0.47
CA PHE A 54 6.94 6.15 -1.65
C PHE A 54 6.31 6.85 -2.86
N THR A 55 5.23 7.61 -2.64
CA THR A 55 4.60 8.45 -3.67
C THR A 55 5.62 9.40 -4.31
N ASP A 56 6.38 10.13 -3.49
CA ASP A 56 7.37 11.09 -3.96
C ASP A 56 8.51 10.39 -4.71
N GLN A 57 9.09 9.33 -4.12
CA GLN A 57 10.15 8.53 -4.73
C GLN A 57 9.74 7.98 -6.10
N LEU A 58 8.51 7.46 -6.24
CA LEU A 58 8.01 6.92 -7.50
C LEU A 58 7.76 8.04 -8.53
N ALA A 59 7.15 9.15 -8.13
CA ALA A 59 6.92 10.28 -9.02
C ALA A 59 8.25 10.86 -9.55
N GLU A 60 9.25 11.04 -8.68
CA GLU A 60 10.59 11.47 -9.08
C GLU A 60 11.30 10.43 -9.95
N ARG A 61 11.10 9.12 -9.69
CA ARG A 61 11.59 8.07 -10.58
C ARG A 61 11.00 8.17 -11.97
N MET A 62 9.68 8.40 -12.08
CA MET A 62 9.04 8.66 -13.38
C MET A 62 9.68 9.86 -14.08
N ARG A 63 9.95 10.97 -13.37
CA ARG A 63 10.63 12.14 -13.94
C ARG A 63 12.04 11.82 -14.42
N ALA A 64 12.81 11.03 -13.67
CA ALA A 64 14.15 10.60 -14.06
C ALA A 64 14.13 9.75 -15.35
N LEU A 65 13.04 9.05 -15.60
CA LEU A 65 12.79 8.27 -16.83
C LEU A 65 12.10 9.09 -17.93
N HIS A 66 12.01 10.41 -17.78
CA HIS A 66 11.32 11.33 -18.70
C HIS A 66 9.82 11.03 -18.91
N ALA A 67 9.19 10.30 -17.97
CA ALA A 67 7.75 10.12 -17.87
C ALA A 67 7.12 11.26 -17.03
N VAL A 68 5.85 11.59 -17.28
CA VAL A 68 5.14 12.66 -16.55
C VAL A 68 4.16 12.01 -15.56
N PRO A 69 4.40 12.10 -14.24
CA PRO A 69 3.44 11.64 -13.24
C PRO A 69 2.24 12.59 -13.16
N ASP A 70 1.07 12.04 -12.87
CA ASP A 70 -0.16 12.79 -12.64
C ASP A 70 -0.81 12.38 -11.32
N GLY A 71 -0.59 13.20 -10.29
CA GLY A 71 -1.19 13.04 -8.96
C GLY A 71 -2.40 13.93 -8.69
N ARG A 72 -3.05 14.49 -9.73
CA ARG A 72 -4.25 15.32 -9.55
C ARG A 72 -5.38 14.48 -8.96
N SER A 73 -6.15 15.06 -8.04
CA SER A 73 -7.22 14.34 -7.32
C SER A 73 -8.23 13.64 -8.23
N ALA A 74 -8.59 14.24 -9.38
CA ALA A 74 -9.50 13.61 -10.34
C ALA A 74 -8.88 12.36 -11.01
N THR A 75 -7.57 12.38 -11.25
CA THR A 75 -6.83 11.23 -11.80
C THR A 75 -6.76 10.11 -10.77
N VAL A 76 -6.44 10.43 -9.52
CA VAL A 76 -6.41 9.46 -8.42
C VAL A 76 -7.78 8.81 -8.24
N ALA A 77 -8.83 9.62 -8.09
CA ALA A 77 -10.19 9.14 -7.85
C ALA A 77 -10.78 8.30 -9.00
N SER A 78 -10.26 8.41 -10.23
CA SER A 78 -10.75 7.64 -11.38
C SER A 78 -9.96 6.37 -11.66
N ASN A 79 -8.76 6.20 -11.10
CA ASN A 79 -7.85 5.12 -11.48
C ASN A 79 -7.38 4.24 -10.32
N THR A 80 -7.63 4.65 -9.07
CA THR A 80 -7.21 3.86 -7.92
C THR A 80 -7.94 2.51 -7.84
N SER A 81 -7.23 1.48 -7.40
CA SER A 81 -7.78 0.16 -7.03
C SER A 81 -8.26 0.09 -5.58
N ILE A 82 -7.95 1.11 -4.76
CA ILE A 82 -8.26 1.10 -3.33
C ILE A 82 -9.73 1.44 -3.11
N ASP A 83 -10.45 0.50 -2.49
CA ASP A 83 -11.85 0.69 -2.10
C ASP A 83 -12.04 1.93 -1.22
N GLN A 84 -13.16 2.63 -1.41
CA GLN A 84 -13.48 3.83 -0.65
C GLN A 84 -13.65 3.55 0.85
N PHE A 85 -12.91 4.27 1.69
CA PHE A 85 -13.10 4.26 3.15
C PHE A 85 -14.40 4.98 3.54
N PRO A 86 -15.16 4.47 4.52
CA PRO A 86 -16.43 5.09 4.92
C PRO A 86 -16.29 6.53 5.42
N ALA A 87 -17.35 7.32 5.20
CA ALA A 87 -17.51 8.62 5.84
C ALA A 87 -17.98 8.46 7.30
N GLY A 88 -17.69 9.47 8.12
CA GLY A 88 -18.08 9.49 9.54
C GLY A 88 -17.19 8.64 10.44
N LEU A 89 -17.65 8.42 11.68
CA LEU A 89 -16.90 7.64 12.68
C LEU A 89 -16.89 6.14 12.31
N VAL A 90 -15.72 5.51 12.44
CA VAL A 90 -15.54 4.08 12.18
C VAL A 90 -14.91 3.42 13.39
N SER A 91 -15.42 2.26 13.81
CA SER A 91 -14.86 1.54 14.95
C SER A 91 -13.44 1.02 14.63
N THR A 92 -12.59 0.84 15.64
CA THR A 92 -11.27 0.19 15.45
C THR A 92 -11.41 -1.19 14.83
N GLN A 93 -12.40 -1.98 15.27
CA GLN A 93 -12.69 -3.32 14.74
C GLN A 93 -13.01 -3.31 13.23
N GLU A 94 -13.75 -2.30 12.76
CA GLU A 94 -14.04 -2.13 11.32
C GLU A 94 -12.89 -1.49 10.55
N THR A 95 -12.08 -0.66 11.20
CA THR A 95 -10.96 0.05 10.58
C THR A 95 -9.84 -0.93 10.21
N ILE A 96 -9.49 -1.86 11.11
CA ILE A 96 -8.41 -2.84 10.91
C ILE A 96 -8.53 -3.58 9.56
N PRO A 97 -9.60 -4.34 9.27
CA PRO A 97 -9.69 -5.11 8.03
C PRO A 97 -9.81 -4.22 6.78
N ARG A 98 -10.24 -2.97 6.91
CA ARG A 98 -10.26 -2.01 5.79
C ARG A 98 -8.86 -1.55 5.45
N VAL A 99 -8.08 -1.16 6.46
CA VAL A 99 -6.69 -0.73 6.29
C VAL A 99 -5.83 -1.86 5.74
N VAL A 100 -6.02 -3.09 6.23
CA VAL A 100 -5.36 -4.28 5.66
C VAL A 100 -5.66 -4.41 4.17
N ARG A 101 -6.94 -4.36 3.76
CA ARG A 101 -7.30 -4.42 2.33
C ARG A 101 -6.73 -3.28 1.50
N MET A 102 -6.64 -2.07 2.05
CA MET A 102 -6.02 -0.93 1.36
C MET A 102 -4.52 -1.20 1.10
N LEU A 103 -3.80 -1.73 2.09
CA LEU A 103 -2.39 -2.11 1.96
C LEU A 103 -2.21 -3.24 0.96
N GLU A 104 -3.01 -4.30 1.07
CA GLU A 104 -3.00 -5.44 0.15
C GLU A 104 -3.32 -5.02 -1.29
N SER A 105 -4.25 -4.08 -1.51
CA SER A 105 -4.58 -3.58 -2.85
C SER A 105 -3.40 -2.83 -3.48
N ALA A 106 -2.72 -1.98 -2.69
CA ALA A 106 -1.52 -1.29 -3.15
C ALA A 106 -0.37 -2.27 -3.46
N VAL A 107 -0.18 -3.28 -2.60
CA VAL A 107 0.80 -4.37 -2.82
C VAL A 107 0.46 -5.16 -4.09
N GLN A 108 -0.81 -5.56 -4.25
CA GLN A 108 -1.26 -6.32 -5.41
C GLN A 108 -1.05 -5.53 -6.69
N ARG A 109 -1.35 -4.23 -6.71
CA ARG A 109 -1.06 -3.35 -7.86
C ARG A 109 0.42 -3.40 -8.25
N MET A 110 1.32 -3.28 -7.26
CA MET A 110 2.76 -3.33 -7.52
C MET A 110 3.18 -4.70 -8.05
N ARG A 111 2.63 -5.80 -7.49
CA ARG A 111 2.88 -7.16 -7.96
C ARG A 111 2.36 -7.42 -9.38
N ASP A 112 1.21 -6.85 -9.74
CA ASP A 112 0.59 -7.00 -11.06
C ASP A 112 1.44 -6.38 -12.18
N VAL A 113 2.12 -5.26 -11.89
CA VAL A 113 2.98 -4.58 -12.87
C VAL A 113 4.44 -5.01 -12.78
N HIS A 114 4.83 -5.70 -11.72
CA HIS A 114 6.22 -5.97 -11.34
C HIS A 114 7.05 -6.53 -12.50
N ASP A 115 6.63 -7.65 -13.09
CA ASP A 115 7.44 -8.37 -14.08
C ASP A 115 7.68 -7.54 -15.34
N GLN A 116 6.72 -6.72 -15.75
CA GLN A 116 6.88 -5.81 -16.89
C GLN A 116 7.80 -4.64 -16.55
N VAL A 117 7.74 -4.15 -15.30
CA VAL A 117 8.65 -3.11 -14.82
C VAL A 117 10.08 -3.64 -14.72
N ASP A 118 10.28 -4.86 -14.22
CA ASP A 118 11.60 -5.50 -14.10
C ASP A 118 12.21 -5.80 -15.48
N GLU A 119 11.41 -6.26 -16.45
CA GLU A 119 11.88 -6.52 -17.81
C GLU A 119 12.41 -5.25 -18.50
N GLU A 120 11.75 -4.10 -18.30
CA GLU A 120 12.16 -2.83 -18.92
C GLU A 120 13.21 -2.06 -18.09
N ASP A 121 13.07 -2.03 -16.78
CA ASP A 121 13.89 -1.24 -15.86
C ASP A 121 14.02 -1.89 -14.46
N PRO A 122 14.96 -2.83 -14.29
CA PRO A 122 15.20 -3.53 -13.01
C PRO A 122 15.47 -2.59 -11.82
N THR A 123 15.99 -1.37 -12.08
CA THR A 123 16.22 -0.38 -11.01
C THR A 123 14.90 0.14 -10.43
N THR A 124 13.84 0.25 -11.24
CA THR A 124 12.51 0.61 -10.72
C THR A 124 11.85 -0.58 -10.03
N ALA A 125 12.08 -1.81 -10.49
CA ALA A 125 11.59 -3.00 -9.79
C ALA A 125 12.19 -3.12 -8.37
N ASP A 126 13.47 -2.79 -8.19
CA ASP A 126 14.10 -2.73 -6.85
C ASP A 126 13.42 -1.72 -5.91
N ILE A 127 13.00 -0.56 -6.44
CA ILE A 127 12.21 0.42 -5.67
C ILE A 127 10.86 -0.20 -5.26
N LEU A 128 10.17 -0.89 -6.18
CA LEU A 128 8.89 -1.54 -5.88
C LEU A 128 9.05 -2.65 -4.84
N HIS A 129 10.15 -3.42 -4.85
CA HIS A 129 10.42 -4.42 -3.82
C HIS A 129 10.45 -3.80 -2.42
N GLY A 130 11.14 -2.67 -2.25
CA GLY A 130 11.20 -1.96 -0.97
C GLY A 130 9.82 -1.48 -0.50
N PHE A 131 8.96 -1.04 -1.42
CA PHE A 131 7.59 -0.64 -1.09
C PHE A 131 6.73 -1.84 -0.69
N ILE A 132 6.78 -2.92 -1.49
CA ILE A 132 6.04 -4.17 -1.25
C ILE A 132 6.39 -4.73 0.13
N GLU A 133 7.68 -4.91 0.42
CA GLU A 133 8.14 -5.46 1.70
C GLU A 133 7.58 -4.66 2.88
N LYS A 134 7.64 -3.33 2.78
CA LYS A 134 7.19 -2.45 3.86
C LYS A 134 5.67 -2.45 4.04
N LEU A 135 4.90 -2.42 2.96
CA LEU A 135 3.45 -2.45 3.02
C LEU A 135 2.91 -3.81 3.48
N GLU A 136 3.54 -4.93 3.09
CA GLU A 136 3.22 -6.27 3.60
C GLU A 136 3.51 -6.39 5.11
N GLN A 137 4.61 -5.80 5.58
CA GLN A 137 4.88 -5.69 7.01
C GLN A 137 3.77 -4.92 7.75
N TYR A 138 3.32 -3.80 7.20
CA TYR A 138 2.20 -3.04 7.80
C TYR A 138 0.90 -3.81 7.79
N ALA A 139 0.60 -4.55 6.71
CA ALA A 139 -0.61 -5.36 6.62
C ALA A 139 -0.63 -6.39 7.76
N TRP A 140 0.47 -7.12 7.97
CA TRP A 140 0.63 -8.03 9.10
C TRP A 140 0.46 -7.32 10.46
N MET A 141 1.17 -6.21 10.69
CA MET A 141 1.13 -5.51 11.98
C MET A 141 -0.28 -5.04 12.34
N VAL A 142 -1.05 -4.56 11.36
CA VAL A 142 -2.43 -4.12 11.55
C VAL A 142 -3.38 -5.30 11.71
N GLU A 143 -3.24 -6.34 10.87
CA GLU A 143 -4.10 -7.53 10.92
C GLU A 143 -3.98 -8.27 12.26
N ALA A 144 -2.76 -8.35 12.81
CA ALA A 144 -2.47 -9.06 14.05
C ALA A 144 -3.32 -8.59 15.25
N GLU A 145 -3.81 -7.34 15.26
CA GLU A 145 -4.71 -6.81 16.30
C GLU A 145 -6.06 -7.55 16.35
N ASN A 146 -6.51 -8.13 15.23
CA ASN A 146 -7.74 -8.91 15.12
C ASN A 146 -7.50 -10.43 15.03
N MET A 147 -6.25 -10.90 15.02
CA MET A 147 -5.94 -12.33 14.96
C MET A 147 -6.10 -12.97 16.34
N GLU A 148 -6.56 -14.22 16.35
CA GLU A 148 -6.61 -15.04 17.56
C GLU A 148 -5.45 -16.06 17.53
N PRO A 149 -4.99 -16.58 18.70
CA PRO A 149 -4.00 -17.66 18.73
C PRO A 149 -4.42 -18.95 18.02
N THR A 150 -5.69 -19.04 17.62
CA THR A 150 -6.28 -20.17 16.87
C THR A 150 -6.48 -19.87 15.39
N THR A 151 -6.10 -18.68 14.90
CA THR A 151 -6.13 -18.35 13.48
C THR A 151 -5.30 -19.37 12.71
N GLU A 152 -5.87 -19.88 11.61
CA GLU A 152 -5.20 -20.84 10.74
C GLU A 152 -3.97 -20.20 10.08
N VAL A 153 -2.80 -20.81 10.25
CA VAL A 153 -1.52 -20.35 9.69
C VAL A 153 -0.74 -21.54 9.12
N THR A 154 0.14 -21.25 8.17
CA THR A 154 1.07 -22.24 7.63
C THR A 154 2.23 -22.44 8.61
N GLU A 155 2.31 -23.59 9.26
CA GLU A 155 3.47 -23.96 10.09
C GLU A 155 4.63 -24.50 9.22
N PRO A 156 5.90 -24.25 9.60
CA PRO A 156 7.02 -24.99 9.02
C PRO A 156 6.82 -26.49 9.17
N ALA A 157 7.20 -27.26 8.14
CA ALA A 157 7.16 -28.72 8.23
C ALA A 157 7.97 -29.18 9.46
N ARG A 158 7.31 -29.89 10.39
CA ARG A 158 7.99 -30.45 11.56
C ARG A 158 8.99 -31.50 11.08
N ALA A 159 10.24 -31.39 11.53
CA ALA A 159 11.23 -32.44 11.29
C ALA A 159 10.65 -33.76 11.83
N ALA A 160 10.60 -34.80 10.99
CA ALA A 160 10.22 -36.13 11.43
C ALA A 160 11.19 -36.53 12.55
N SER A 161 10.66 -36.82 13.73
CA SER A 161 11.44 -37.36 14.84
C SER A 161 12.09 -38.67 14.38
N ALA A 162 13.41 -38.66 14.25
CA ALA A 162 14.23 -39.84 14.01
C ALA A 162 14.29 -40.75 15.24
#